data_AF-A0A1P8V035-F1
#
_entry.id   AF-A0A1P8V035-F1
#
_cell.length_a   1.000
_cell.length_b   1.000
_cell.length_c   1.000
_cell.angle_alpha   90.00
_cell.angle_beta   90.00
_cell.angle_gamma   90.00
#
_symmetry.space_group_name_H-M   'P 1'
#
loop_
_entity.id
_entity.type
_entity.pdbx_description
1 polymer ?
#
loop_
_entity_poly.entity_id
_entity_poly.type
_entity_poly.pdbx_seq_one_letter_code
_entity_poly.pdbx_strand_id
1 'polypeptide(L)'
;MRKYAFRKMTRDDFNTRVKRLDPQYFQHGDTKPVATCRATAHPYLCLLLGFGWAYLIFAIAGKRSLIETSLMRGSIPVQYHDYIFYALAALLAVSAVMLAIHVLRYVCLRRGRPGRSNSGGLLVGAAAAAALAYMPSSVLEAGFGLLDDNSKTFIMATSQGVREAMPAELTSVAFIVTD
;
A
#
# COMPACT_ATOMS: atom_id res chain seq x y z
N MET A 1 -11.24 -15.42 -64.05
CA MET A 1 -11.84 -14.52 -63.03
C MET A 1 -11.71 -15.17 -61.66
N ARG A 2 -10.92 -14.59 -60.74
CA ARG A 2 -10.71 -15.15 -59.39
C ARG A 2 -11.96 -14.86 -58.55
N LYS A 3 -12.69 -15.90 -58.12
CA LYS A 3 -13.87 -15.76 -57.27
C LYS A 3 -13.41 -15.31 -55.87
N TYR A 4 -13.58 -14.03 -55.54
CA TYR A 4 -13.40 -13.56 -54.17
C TYR A 4 -14.62 -13.97 -53.37
N ALA A 5 -14.45 -14.96 -52.47
CA ALA A 5 -15.46 -15.26 -51.47
C ALA A 5 -15.54 -14.06 -50.51
N PHE A 6 -16.61 -13.27 -50.61
CA PHE A 6 -16.92 -12.23 -49.64
C PHE A 6 -17.19 -12.89 -48.28
N ARG A 7 -16.14 -13.06 -47.47
CA ARG A 7 -16.27 -13.47 -46.09
C ARG A 7 -16.92 -12.32 -45.32
N LYS A 8 -18.10 -12.55 -44.75
CA LYS A 8 -18.73 -11.59 -43.85
C LYS A 8 -17.74 -11.25 -42.73
N MET A 9 -17.55 -9.95 -42.53
CA MET A 9 -16.68 -9.43 -41.48
C MET A 9 -17.19 -9.91 -40.12
N THR A 10 -16.37 -10.66 -39.39
CA THR A 10 -16.75 -11.13 -38.07
C THR A 10 -16.60 -10.02 -37.04
N ARG A 11 -17.25 -10.17 -35.88
CA ARG A 11 -17.11 -9.22 -34.77
C ARG A 11 -15.65 -9.09 -34.30
N ASP A 12 -14.89 -10.18 -34.37
CA ASP A 12 -13.48 -10.20 -33.98
C ASP A 12 -12.60 -9.45 -34.99
N ASP A 13 -12.90 -9.58 -36.28
CA ASP A 13 -12.24 -8.79 -37.32
C ASP A 13 -12.53 -7.29 -37.16
N PHE A 14 -13.76 -6.93 -36.78
CA PHE A 14 -14.12 -5.55 -36.46
C PHE A 14 -13.35 -5.02 -35.24
N ASN A 15 -13.40 -5.75 -34.13
CA ASN A 15 -12.68 -5.39 -32.91
C ASN A 15 -11.18 -5.23 -33.15
N THR A 16 -10.57 -6.11 -33.95
CA THR A 16 -9.15 -6.05 -34.30
C THR A 16 -8.80 -4.83 -35.14
N ARG A 17 -9.69 -4.41 -36.05
CA ARG A 17 -9.50 -3.19 -36.85
C ARG A 17 -9.71 -1.93 -36.01
N VAL A 18 -10.75 -1.90 -35.19
CA VAL A 18 -11.00 -0.77 -34.26
C VAL A 18 -9.82 -0.60 -33.30
N LYS A 19 -9.28 -1.68 -32.74
CA LYS A 19 -8.08 -1.64 -31.89
C LYS A 19 -6.85 -1.05 -32.59
N ARG A 20 -6.69 -1.28 -33.89
CA ARG A 20 -5.58 -0.73 -34.68
C ARG A 20 -5.77 0.74 -35.03
N LEU A 21 -6.98 1.14 -35.40
CA LEU A 21 -7.31 2.50 -35.82
C LEU A 21 -7.42 3.45 -34.62
N ASP A 22 -8.09 3.00 -33.57
CA ASP A 22 -8.26 3.76 -32.34
C ASP A 22 -8.18 2.83 -31.12
N PRO A 23 -6.96 2.63 -30.59
CA PRO A 23 -6.75 1.85 -29.38
C PRO A 23 -7.50 2.43 -28.17
N GLN A 24 -7.73 3.74 -28.15
CA GLN A 24 -8.40 4.41 -27.04
C GLN A 24 -9.90 4.11 -27.06
N TYR A 25 -10.54 4.24 -28.21
CA TYR A 25 -11.94 3.87 -28.41
C TYR A 25 -12.18 2.37 -28.18
N PHE A 26 -11.27 1.50 -28.62
CA PHE A 26 -11.38 0.07 -28.35
C PHE A 26 -11.42 -0.25 -26.83
N GLN A 27 -10.65 0.48 -26.03
CA GLN A 27 -10.57 0.26 -24.59
C GLN A 27 -11.68 0.96 -23.80
N HIS A 28 -12.10 2.15 -24.23
CA HIS A 28 -12.98 3.03 -23.46
C HIS A 28 -14.39 3.17 -24.05
N GLY A 29 -14.59 2.81 -25.31
CA GLY A 29 -15.81 3.08 -26.06
C GLY A 29 -16.01 4.59 -26.28
N ASP A 30 -17.25 4.97 -26.57
CA ASP A 30 -17.66 6.37 -26.81
C ASP A 30 -17.79 7.19 -25.50
N THR A 31 -17.06 6.79 -24.45
CA THR A 31 -16.99 7.58 -23.24
C THR A 31 -16.11 8.79 -23.52
N LYS A 32 -16.73 9.98 -23.58
CA LYS A 32 -16.01 11.26 -23.59
C LYS A 32 -14.89 11.19 -22.56
N PRO A 33 -13.65 11.64 -22.87
CA PRO A 33 -12.62 11.75 -21.87
C PRO A 33 -13.14 12.74 -20.83
N VAL A 34 -13.63 12.22 -19.70
CA VAL A 34 -13.89 13.06 -18.55
C VAL A 34 -12.54 13.69 -18.25
N ALA A 35 -12.48 15.01 -18.31
CA ALA A 35 -11.33 15.81 -17.92
C ALA A 35 -11.11 15.71 -16.39
N THR A 36 -11.09 14.51 -15.83
CA THR A 36 -10.40 14.25 -14.59
C THR A 36 -8.92 14.27 -14.93
N CYS A 37 -8.13 15.09 -14.23
CA CYS A 37 -6.68 15.08 -14.26
C CYS A 37 -6.18 13.69 -14.61
N ARG A 38 -5.46 13.56 -15.74
CA ARG A 38 -4.87 12.29 -16.20
C ARG A 38 -4.09 11.74 -15.02
N ALA A 39 -4.69 10.87 -14.22
CA ALA A 39 -4.05 10.31 -13.05
C ALA A 39 -2.96 9.41 -13.62
N THR A 40 -1.74 9.91 -13.69
CA THR A 40 -0.58 9.11 -14.07
C THR A 40 -0.52 7.94 -13.11
N ALA A 41 -0.34 6.74 -13.68
CA ALA A 41 -0.21 5.56 -12.87
C ALA A 41 1.16 5.63 -12.17
N HIS A 42 1.15 5.73 -10.84
CA HIS A 42 2.36 5.69 -10.02
C HIS A 42 2.28 4.48 -9.06
N PRO A 43 2.24 3.25 -9.60
CA PRO A 43 1.96 2.05 -8.81
C PRO A 43 3.01 1.81 -7.71
N TYR A 44 4.28 2.14 -7.97
CA TYR A 44 5.36 1.99 -6.98
C TYR A 44 5.25 2.99 -5.83
N LEU A 45 4.92 4.25 -6.12
CA LEU A 45 4.72 5.25 -5.08
C LEU A 45 3.49 4.90 -4.24
N CYS A 46 2.41 4.44 -4.87
CA CYS A 46 1.24 3.94 -4.15
C CYS A 46 1.56 2.71 -3.31
N LEU A 47 2.44 1.82 -3.78
CA LEU A 47 2.91 0.67 -3.01
C LEU A 47 3.68 1.10 -1.77
N LEU A 48 4.67 1.98 -1.91
CA LEU A 48 5.44 2.49 -0.77
C LEU A 48 4.53 3.21 0.24
N LEU A 49 3.59 4.01 -0.25
CA LEU A 49 2.60 4.69 0.60
C LEU A 49 1.70 3.68 1.32
N GLY A 50 1.19 2.68 0.62
CA GLY A 50 0.35 1.62 1.20
C GLY A 50 1.09 0.80 2.24
N PHE A 51 2.35 0.46 1.98
CA PHE A 51 3.23 -0.22 2.92
C PHE A 51 3.46 0.62 4.17
N GLY A 52 3.97 1.84 4.00
CA GLY A 52 4.32 2.71 5.13
C GLY A 52 3.10 3.03 6.00
N TRP A 53 1.97 3.35 5.38
CA TRP A 53 0.73 3.63 6.11
C TRP A 53 0.21 2.40 6.86
N ALA A 54 0.07 1.26 6.19
CA ALA A 54 -0.45 0.05 6.83
C ALA A 54 0.48 -0.44 7.95
N TYR A 55 1.80 -0.36 7.75
CA TYR A 55 2.78 -0.71 8.77
C TYR A 55 2.63 0.15 10.03
N LEU A 56 2.44 1.47 9.87
CA LEU A 56 2.18 2.38 10.98
C LEU A 56 0.90 1.99 11.74
N ILE A 57 -0.19 1.71 11.01
CA ILE A 57 -1.47 1.30 11.59
C ILE A 57 -1.32 -0.01 12.38
N PHE A 58 -0.62 -1.01 11.84
CA PHE A 58 -0.37 -2.26 12.55
C PHE A 58 0.51 -2.08 13.78
N ALA A 59 1.54 -1.23 13.69
CA ALA A 59 2.40 -0.91 14.83
C ALA A 59 1.61 -0.25 15.97
N ILE A 60 0.72 0.69 15.65
CA ILE A 60 -0.18 1.33 16.64
C ILE A 60 -1.14 0.30 17.24
N ALA A 61 -1.78 -0.52 16.42
CA ALA A 61 -2.76 -1.50 16.87
C ALA A 61 -2.15 -2.60 17.76
N GLY A 62 -0.96 -3.08 17.43
CA GLY A 62 -0.28 -4.17 18.14
C GLY A 62 0.39 -3.75 19.46
N LYS A 63 0.61 -2.45 19.68
CA LYS A 63 1.42 -1.93 20.80
C LYS A 63 0.62 -1.09 21.81
N ARG A 64 -0.67 -1.39 22.01
CA ARG A 64 -1.54 -0.64 22.94
C ARG A 64 -0.93 -0.47 24.34
N SER A 65 -0.36 -1.54 24.91
CA SER A 65 0.24 -1.51 26.25
C SER A 65 1.47 -0.60 26.33
N LEU A 66 2.28 -0.55 25.28
CA LEU A 66 3.43 0.36 25.19
C LEU A 66 2.98 1.82 25.09
N ILE A 67 1.90 2.09 24.36
CA ILE A 67 1.31 3.44 24.26
C ILE A 67 0.78 3.89 25.62
N GLU A 68 0.04 3.02 26.32
CA GLU A 68 -0.46 3.29 27.68
C GLU A 68 0.69 3.55 28.65
N THR A 69 1.74 2.71 28.63
CA THR A 69 2.92 2.90 29.48
C THR A 69 3.65 4.20 29.17
N SER A 70 3.71 4.61 27.89
CA SER A 70 4.30 5.88 27.48
C SER A 70 3.49 7.08 27.98
N LEU A 71 2.16 7.02 27.86
CA LEU A 71 1.26 8.06 28.35
C LEU A 71 1.34 8.24 29.87
N MET A 72 1.53 7.15 30.62
CA MET A 72 1.70 7.17 32.07
C MET A 72 3.06 7.72 32.52
N ARG A 73 4.10 7.62 31.69
CA ARG A 73 5.43 8.22 31.96
C ARG A 73 5.53 9.66 31.49
N GLY A 74 4.69 10.06 30.53
CA GLY A 74 4.68 11.41 29.96
C GLY A 74 4.11 12.45 30.93
N SER A 75 4.28 13.72 30.55
CA SER A 75 3.75 14.88 31.28
C SER A 75 2.26 15.15 31.03
N ILE A 76 1.58 14.29 30.25
CA ILE A 76 0.19 14.49 29.84
C ILE A 76 -0.76 14.08 30.97
N PRO A 77 -1.65 14.97 31.44
CA PRO A 77 -2.64 14.64 32.46
C PRO A 77 -3.54 13.46 32.06
N VAL A 78 -3.84 12.58 33.02
CA VAL A 78 -4.63 11.33 32.83
C VAL A 78 -5.99 11.58 32.17
N GLN A 79 -6.63 12.71 32.46
CA GLN A 79 -7.90 13.13 31.86
C GLN A 79 -7.87 13.21 30.31
N TYR A 80 -6.68 13.34 29.71
CA TYR A 80 -6.52 13.40 28.25
C TYR A 80 -6.20 12.04 27.61
N HIS A 81 -5.90 11.01 28.41
CA HIS A 81 -5.50 9.70 27.88
C HIS A 81 -6.64 9.06 27.09
N ASP A 82 -7.89 9.17 27.56
CA ASP A 82 -9.07 8.66 26.87
C ASP A 82 -9.26 9.30 25.48
N TYR A 83 -9.06 10.63 25.37
CA TYR A 83 -9.15 11.32 24.08
C TYR A 83 -8.10 10.83 23.08
N ILE A 84 -6.90 10.52 23.56
CA ILE A 84 -5.82 9.96 22.72
C ILE A 84 -6.23 8.57 22.23
N PHE A 85 -6.74 7.71 23.11
CA PHE A 85 -7.21 6.38 22.70
C PHE A 85 -8.41 6.45 21.74
N TYR A 86 -9.34 7.38 21.92
CA TYR A 86 -10.43 7.60 20.96
C TYR A 86 -9.92 8.09 19.61
N ALA A 87 -8.95 9.00 19.59
CA ALA A 87 -8.33 9.47 18.36
C ALA A 87 -7.59 8.34 17.62
N LEU A 88 -6.85 7.50 18.34
CA LEU A 88 -6.18 6.33 17.76
C LEU A 88 -7.21 5.31 17.24
N ALA A 89 -8.29 5.04 17.99
CA ALA A 89 -9.36 4.16 17.54
C ALA A 89 -10.05 4.70 16.26
N ALA A 90 -10.33 6.00 16.21
CA ALA A 90 -10.88 6.65 15.04
C ALA A 90 -9.94 6.56 13.82
N LEU A 91 -8.63 6.75 14.03
CA LEU A 91 -7.61 6.57 12.98
C LEU A 91 -7.61 5.15 12.41
N LEU A 92 -7.72 4.13 13.26
CA LEU A 92 -7.82 2.73 12.85
C LEU A 92 -9.10 2.49 12.03
N ALA A 93 -10.25 2.98 12.50
CA ALA A 93 -11.53 2.84 11.82
C ALA A 93 -11.54 3.51 10.44
N VAL A 94 -11.07 4.76 10.35
CA VAL A 94 -10.94 5.49 9.07
C VAL A 94 -10.00 4.77 8.11
N SER A 95 -8.87 4.26 8.62
CA SER A 95 -7.91 3.50 7.81
C SER A 95 -8.53 2.21 7.25
N ALA A 96 -9.33 1.50 8.05
CA ALA A 96 -10.06 0.31 7.59
C ALA A 96 -11.06 0.64 6.48
N VAL A 97 -11.83 1.73 6.64
CA VAL A 97 -12.76 2.20 5.60
C VAL A 97 -12.02 2.59 4.32
N MET A 98 -10.90 3.31 4.43
CA MET A 98 -10.08 3.69 3.28
C MET A 98 -9.54 2.47 2.55
N LEU A 99 -9.05 1.47 3.27
CA LEU A 99 -8.58 0.22 2.66
C LEU A 99 -9.71 -0.51 1.94
N ALA A 100 -10.90 -0.60 2.54
CA ALA A 100 -12.08 -1.20 1.92
C ALA A 100 -12.49 -0.48 0.62
N ILE A 101 -12.43 0.85 0.59
CA ILE A 101 -12.66 1.65 -0.62
C ILE A 101 -11.63 1.29 -1.70
N HIS A 102 -10.35 1.14 -1.35
CA HIS A 102 -9.31 0.75 -2.30
C HIS A 102 -9.50 -0.68 -2.83
N VAL A 103 -9.95 -1.62 -2.00
CA VAL A 103 -10.33 -2.98 -2.44
C VAL A 103 -11.49 -2.90 -3.43
N LEU A 104 -12.58 -2.20 -3.08
CA LEU A 104 -13.72 -2.03 -3.96
C LEU A 104 -13.31 -1.38 -5.29
N ARG A 105 -12.49 -0.34 -5.23
CA ARG A 105 -11.96 0.36 -6.41
C ARG A 105 -11.09 -0.55 -7.26
N TYR A 106 -10.28 -1.42 -6.67
CA TYR A 106 -9.46 -2.38 -7.39
C TYR A 106 -10.30 -3.45 -8.11
N VAL A 107 -11.35 -3.95 -7.46
CA VAL A 107 -12.24 -4.99 -8.00
C VAL A 107 -13.19 -4.43 -9.06
N CYS A 108 -13.82 -3.27 -8.79
CA CYS A 108 -14.85 -2.69 -9.67
C CYS A 108 -14.27 -1.94 -10.88
N LEU A 109 -13.04 -1.41 -10.82
CA LEU A 109 -12.44 -0.74 -11.98
C LEU A 109 -11.99 -1.75 -13.05
N ARG A 110 -12.23 -1.41 -14.32
CA ARG A 110 -11.75 -2.19 -15.47
C ARG A 110 -10.22 -2.26 -15.50
N ARG A 111 -9.68 -3.40 -15.97
CA ARG A 111 -8.24 -3.59 -16.23
C ARG A 111 -7.74 -2.49 -17.18
N GLY A 112 -6.55 -1.95 -16.91
CA GLY A 112 -5.92 -0.89 -17.71
C GLY A 112 -6.22 0.55 -17.25
N ARG A 113 -7.18 0.77 -16.33
CA ARG A 113 -7.39 2.11 -15.77
C ARG A 113 -6.33 2.48 -14.73
N PRO A 114 -5.74 3.68 -14.77
CA PRO A 114 -4.71 4.11 -13.80
C PRO A 114 -5.16 4.00 -12.34
N GLY A 115 -6.43 4.31 -12.06
CA GLY A 115 -7.00 4.19 -10.70
C GLY A 115 -7.02 2.77 -10.14
N ARG A 116 -7.06 1.73 -11.00
CA ARG A 116 -6.93 0.34 -10.58
C ARG A 116 -5.49 -0.02 -10.28
N SER A 117 -4.55 0.44 -11.11
CA SER A 117 -3.11 0.20 -10.91
C SER A 117 -2.61 0.81 -9.61
N ASN A 118 -2.98 2.06 -9.34
CA ASN A 118 -2.60 2.77 -8.11
C ASN A 118 -3.20 2.10 -6.86
N SER A 119 -4.49 1.74 -6.91
CA SER A 119 -5.13 1.01 -5.80
C SER A 119 -4.50 -0.38 -5.60
N GLY A 120 -4.14 -1.06 -6.69
CA GLY A 120 -3.44 -2.34 -6.63
C GLY A 120 -2.06 -2.22 -5.97
N GLY A 121 -1.27 -1.22 -6.35
CA GLY A 121 0.01 -0.93 -5.70
C GLY A 121 -0.15 -0.72 -4.20
N LEU A 122 -1.10 0.13 -3.80
CA LEU A 122 -1.41 0.40 -2.39
C LEU A 122 -1.80 -0.87 -1.62
N LEU A 123 -2.69 -1.69 -2.18
CA LEU A 123 -3.11 -2.95 -1.54
C LEU A 123 -1.96 -3.95 -1.42
N VAL A 124 -1.10 -4.06 -2.43
CA VAL A 124 0.09 -4.91 -2.37
C VAL A 124 1.05 -4.42 -1.28
N GLY A 125 1.27 -3.11 -1.19
CA GLY A 125 2.07 -2.51 -0.12
C GLY A 125 1.49 -2.82 1.26
N ALA A 126 0.18 -2.65 1.43
CA ALA A 126 -0.50 -2.95 2.69
C ALA A 126 -0.43 -4.44 3.05
N ALA A 127 -0.57 -5.34 2.07
CA ALA A 127 -0.42 -6.77 2.28
C ALA A 127 1.02 -7.15 2.67
N ALA A 128 2.03 -6.53 2.05
CA ALA A 128 3.42 -6.73 2.43
C ALA A 128 3.70 -6.23 3.86
N ALA A 129 3.10 -5.10 4.26
CA ALA A 129 3.19 -4.61 5.63
C ALA A 129 2.53 -5.57 6.63
N ALA A 130 1.37 -6.14 6.28
CA ALA A 130 0.71 -7.14 7.12
C ALA A 130 1.57 -8.40 7.26
N ALA A 131 2.12 -8.90 6.16
CA ALA A 131 3.03 -10.03 6.18
C ALA A 131 4.22 -9.76 7.11
N LEU A 132 4.84 -8.57 7.02
CA LEU A 132 5.95 -8.18 7.89
C LEU A 132 5.54 -8.06 9.37
N ALA A 133 4.39 -7.43 9.65
CA ALA A 133 3.93 -7.19 11.02
C ALA A 133 3.57 -8.48 11.78
N TYR A 134 3.18 -9.53 11.06
CA TYR A 134 2.82 -10.84 11.64
C TYR A 134 3.84 -11.94 11.33
N MET A 135 5.01 -11.59 10.78
CA MET A 135 6.05 -12.57 10.46
C MET A 135 6.73 -13.06 11.75
N PRO A 136 6.93 -14.39 11.93
CA PRO A 136 7.74 -14.91 13.03
C PRO A 136 9.18 -14.39 12.96
N SER A 137 9.79 -14.11 14.12
CA SER A 137 11.17 -13.61 14.24
C SER A 137 12.18 -14.51 13.53
N SER A 138 12.00 -15.83 13.61
CA SER A 138 12.87 -16.82 12.98
C SER A 138 12.96 -16.70 11.44
N VAL A 139 11.87 -16.27 10.79
CA VAL A 139 11.84 -16.07 9.33
C VAL A 139 12.56 -14.78 8.96
N LEU A 140 12.43 -13.77 9.82
CA LEU A 140 13.05 -12.46 9.64
C LEU A 140 14.57 -12.54 9.81
N GLU A 141 15.04 -13.28 10.82
CA GLU A 141 16.46 -13.59 11.04
C GLU A 141 17.05 -14.43 9.91
N ALA A 142 16.34 -15.47 9.46
CA ALA A 142 16.78 -16.26 8.31
C ALA A 142 16.89 -15.41 7.03
N GLY A 143 15.95 -14.48 6.82
CA GLY A 143 16.00 -13.51 5.72
C GLY A 143 17.20 -12.56 5.83
N PHE A 144 17.51 -12.06 7.03
CA PHE A 144 18.72 -11.26 7.27
C PHE A 144 20.01 -12.07 7.10
N GLY A 145 20.00 -13.36 7.42
CA GLY A 145 21.13 -14.26 7.18
C GLY A 145 21.53 -14.34 5.70
N LEU A 146 20.56 -14.22 4.79
CA LEU A 146 20.75 -14.29 3.33
C LEU A 146 21.23 -12.98 2.69
N LEU A 147 21.25 -11.87 3.43
CA LEU A 147 21.77 -10.60 2.95
C LEU A 147 23.30 -10.56 3.01
N ASP A 148 23.93 -9.97 1.99
CA ASP A 148 25.37 -9.71 1.95
C ASP A 148 25.80 -8.80 3.11
N ASP A 149 27.04 -8.93 3.58
CA ASP A 149 27.53 -8.22 4.77
C ASP A 149 27.49 -6.70 4.61
N ASN A 150 27.64 -6.18 3.38
CA ASN A 150 27.46 -4.75 3.09
C ASN A 150 26.01 -4.29 3.34
N SER A 151 25.03 -5.13 2.99
CA SER A 151 23.61 -4.84 3.17
C SER A 151 23.22 -4.92 4.64
N LYS A 152 23.75 -5.90 5.38
CA LYS A 152 23.59 -5.99 6.84
C LYS A 152 24.15 -4.76 7.53
N THR A 153 25.36 -4.35 7.17
CA THR A 153 26.02 -3.16 7.74
C THR A 153 25.23 -1.89 7.45
N PHE A 154 24.72 -1.73 6.23
CA PHE A 154 23.87 -0.59 5.87
C PHE A 154 22.56 -0.55 6.67
N ILE A 155 21.89 -1.69 6.82
CA ILE A 155 20.64 -1.80 7.59
C ILE A 155 20.91 -1.52 9.07
N MET A 156 21.98 -2.08 9.64
CA MET A 156 22.38 -1.83 11.02
C MET A 156 22.75 -0.36 11.25
N ALA A 157 23.56 0.25 10.37
CA ALA A 157 23.92 1.66 10.46
C ALA A 157 22.71 2.58 10.32
N THR A 158 21.76 2.26 9.43
CA THR A 158 20.50 3.01 9.29
C THR A 158 19.64 2.86 10.54
N SER A 159 19.56 1.65 11.13
CA SER A 159 18.81 1.43 12.37
C SER A 159 19.40 2.19 13.56
N GLN A 160 20.73 2.24 13.66
CA GLN A 160 21.45 3.02 14.67
C GLN A 160 21.27 4.53 14.43
N GLY A 161 21.42 5.00 13.19
CA GLY A 161 21.19 6.40 12.83
C GLY A 161 19.75 6.87 13.06
N VAL A 162 18.74 6.03 12.84
CA VAL A 162 17.34 6.34 13.19
C VAL A 162 17.16 6.40 14.71
N ARG A 163 17.84 5.54 15.47
CA ARG A 163 17.80 5.53 16.94
C ARG A 163 18.48 6.76 17.54
N GLU A 164 19.49 7.31 16.88
CA GLU A 164 20.22 8.51 17.30
C GLU A 164 19.56 9.81 16.82
N ALA A 165 18.97 9.82 15.62
CA ALA A 165 18.31 11.00 15.04
C ALA A 165 16.89 11.24 15.58
N MET A 166 16.25 10.23 16.18
CA MET A 166 14.95 10.39 16.83
C MET A 166 15.13 10.56 18.35
N PRO A 167 14.63 11.66 18.95
CA PRO A 167 14.70 11.86 20.39
C PRO A 167 14.03 10.69 21.13
N ALA A 168 14.63 10.32 22.27
CA ALA A 168 14.39 9.07 23.01
C ALA A 168 12.92 8.72 23.32
N GLU A 169 11.98 9.66 23.20
CA GLU A 169 10.55 9.44 23.43
C GLU A 169 9.82 8.66 22.31
N LEU A 170 10.38 8.56 21.09
CA LEU A 170 9.78 7.79 19.98
C LEU A 170 10.33 6.36 19.84
N THR A 171 11.29 5.98 20.69
CA THR A 171 11.96 4.67 20.64
C THR A 171 11.05 3.47 20.93
N SER A 172 9.83 3.67 21.45
CA SER A 172 8.89 2.56 21.73
C SER A 172 8.19 2.01 20.47
N VAL A 173 8.22 2.73 19.34
CA VAL A 173 7.56 2.28 18.10
C VAL A 173 8.50 1.46 17.20
N ALA A 174 9.81 1.64 17.28
CA ALA A 174 10.78 0.89 16.48
C ALA A 174 11.11 -0.49 17.10
N PHE A 175 10.68 -1.54 16.41
CA PHE A 175 11.25 -2.89 16.38
C PHE A 175 11.84 -3.44 17.68
N ILE A 176 11.06 -4.24 18.40
CA ILE A 176 11.63 -5.21 19.33
C ILE A 176 11.88 -6.48 18.51
N VAL A 177 13.13 -6.69 18.10
CA VAL A 177 13.69 -8.03 18.01
C VAL A 177 13.79 -8.49 19.46
N THR A 178 12.89 -9.36 19.89
CA THR A 178 12.99 -10.04 21.18
C THR A 178 13.86 -11.27 20.99
N ASP A 179 14.90 -11.36 21.81
CA ASP A 179 15.57 -12.62 22.15
C ASP A 179 14.57 -13.71 22.58
#